data_AF-A0A0F4LXW2-F1
#
_entry.id   AF-A0A0F4LXW2-F1
#
_cell.length_a   1.000
_cell.length_b   1.000
_cell.length_c   1.000
_cell.angle_alpha   90.00
_cell.angle_beta   90.00
_cell.angle_gamma   90.00
#
_symmetry.space_group_name_H-M   'P 1'
#
loop_
_entity.id
_entity.type
_entity.pdbx_description
1 polymer ?
#
loop_
_entity_poly.entity_id
_entity_poly.type
_entity_poly.pdbx_seq_one_letter_code
_entity_poly.pdbx_strand_id
1 'polypeptide(L)'
;MDQARRKSIKVVNQKRSERPDDFVRRADYSSEKSYKSALNSARRKLRKDGVDVITSVVQPSADFINQFDRSQQIKFFHDCLDVMNSDRETYGRTLAAVVHFDENIPHMQVISSTISLQTLNFMTKKMFGNKTKMSRDQTKFVEAVQAKGWQVERGLQRVNNPDYQNFKTEAELKELQVNRFTDEKIFQAEKVINQARLEQEKSLKFFKESQNKLADLESKHQQFDKKVSKTKDLIDHISDEINPQSKIERKLNLAVNFSSNHLYNPFEISIEVFFKSLKSVKKSLKIGKMN
;
A
#
# COMPACT_ATOMS: atom_id res chain seq x y z
N MET A 1 -13.03 -37.49 -13.02
CA MET A 1 -13.27 -36.24 -13.78
C MET A 1 -13.52 -36.51 -15.28
N ASP A 2 -12.62 -37.19 -15.99
CA ASP A 2 -12.70 -37.39 -17.45
C ASP A 2 -13.98 -38.10 -17.94
N GLN A 3 -14.47 -39.10 -17.20
CA GLN A 3 -15.71 -39.79 -17.53
C GLN A 3 -16.95 -38.86 -17.50
N ALA A 4 -17.05 -37.98 -16.51
CA ALA A 4 -18.16 -37.04 -16.37
C ALA A 4 -18.15 -35.97 -17.50
N ARG A 5 -16.95 -35.52 -17.87
CA ARG A 5 -16.71 -34.63 -19.01
C ARG A 5 -17.15 -35.30 -20.31
N ARG A 6 -16.63 -36.49 -20.62
CA ARG A 6 -16.97 -37.26 -21.84
C ARG A 6 -18.47 -37.54 -21.93
N LYS A 7 -19.10 -37.92 -20.81
CA LYS A 7 -20.56 -38.14 -20.74
C LYS A 7 -21.32 -36.85 -21.09
N SER A 8 -20.90 -35.70 -20.56
CA SER A 8 -21.52 -34.40 -20.84
C SER A 8 -21.41 -34.03 -22.32
N ILE A 9 -20.24 -34.20 -22.92
CA ILE A 9 -20.02 -33.96 -24.36
C ILE A 9 -20.88 -34.88 -25.21
N LYS A 10 -20.95 -36.17 -24.86
CA LYS A 10 -21.77 -37.16 -25.57
C LYS A 10 -23.25 -36.77 -25.55
N VAL A 11 -23.79 -36.42 -24.37
CA VAL A 11 -25.18 -35.96 -24.22
C VAL A 11 -25.45 -34.70 -25.03
N VAL A 12 -24.53 -33.72 -25.01
CA VAL A 12 -24.70 -32.47 -25.74
C VAL A 12 -24.65 -32.70 -27.25
N ASN A 13 -23.70 -33.49 -27.75
CA ASN A 13 -23.63 -33.85 -29.17
C ASN A 13 -24.86 -34.63 -29.63
N GLN A 14 -25.38 -35.54 -28.80
CA GLN A 14 -26.62 -36.26 -29.09
C GLN A 14 -27.81 -35.29 -29.20
N LYS A 15 -28.02 -34.43 -28.21
CA LYS A 15 -29.12 -33.44 -28.24
C LYS A 15 -28.99 -32.44 -29.40
N ARG A 16 -27.77 -32.05 -29.76
CA ARG A 16 -27.52 -31.19 -30.93
C ARG A 16 -27.83 -31.91 -32.24
N SER A 17 -27.56 -33.22 -32.31
CA SER A 17 -27.87 -34.04 -33.47
C SER A 17 -29.38 -34.24 -33.70
N GLU A 18 -30.18 -34.02 -32.67
CA GLU A 18 -31.64 -34.11 -32.70
C GLU A 18 -32.32 -32.75 -33.03
N ARG A 19 -31.56 -31.66 -33.15
CA ARG A 19 -32.13 -30.34 -33.46
C ARG A 19 -32.66 -30.30 -34.91
N PRO A 20 -33.93 -29.89 -35.12
CA PRO A 20 -34.54 -29.82 -36.45
C PRO A 20 -34.01 -28.65 -37.30
N ASP A 21 -33.28 -27.72 -36.68
CA ASP A 21 -32.82 -26.45 -37.25
C ASP A 21 -31.78 -26.62 -38.39
N ASP A 22 -31.17 -27.81 -38.53
CA ASP A 22 -30.20 -28.10 -39.59
C ASP A 22 -30.97 -28.51 -40.87
N PHE A 23 -31.30 -27.54 -41.71
CA PHE A 23 -32.07 -27.74 -42.95
C PHE A 23 -31.23 -28.43 -44.03
N VAL A 24 -31.47 -29.73 -44.24
CA VAL A 24 -31.01 -30.48 -45.43
C VAL A 24 -32.22 -30.87 -46.25
N ARG A 25 -32.35 -30.34 -47.47
CA ARG A 25 -33.48 -30.69 -48.35
C ARG A 25 -33.32 -32.11 -48.87
N ARG A 26 -34.35 -32.94 -48.70
CA ARG A 26 -34.33 -34.34 -49.16
C ARG A 26 -34.18 -34.46 -50.68
N ALA A 27 -34.78 -33.52 -51.42
CA ALA A 27 -34.82 -33.49 -52.88
C ALA A 27 -33.42 -33.36 -53.53
N ASP A 28 -32.43 -32.85 -52.79
CA ASP A 28 -31.08 -32.62 -53.30
C ASP A 28 -30.24 -33.92 -53.37
N TYR A 29 -30.80 -35.07 -52.93
CA TYR A 29 -30.06 -36.33 -52.80
C TYR A 29 -30.76 -37.51 -53.50
N SER A 30 -30.01 -38.24 -54.34
CA SER A 30 -30.52 -39.37 -55.12
C SER A 30 -30.83 -40.64 -54.31
N SER A 31 -30.27 -40.78 -53.10
CA SER A 31 -30.43 -41.98 -52.28
C SER A 31 -30.71 -41.63 -50.81
N GLU A 32 -31.40 -42.53 -50.12
CA GLU A 32 -31.67 -42.37 -48.68
C GLU A 32 -30.38 -42.39 -47.86
N LYS A 33 -29.37 -43.15 -48.31
CA LYS A 33 -28.05 -43.21 -47.68
C LYS A 33 -27.30 -41.88 -47.79
N SER A 34 -27.31 -41.25 -48.97
CA SER A 34 -26.65 -39.95 -49.18
C SER A 34 -27.35 -38.83 -48.44
N TYR A 35 -28.69 -38.81 -48.43
CA TYR A 35 -29.47 -37.89 -47.60
C TYR A 35 -29.15 -38.03 -46.10
N LYS A 36 -29.19 -39.25 -45.55
CA LYS A 36 -28.85 -39.49 -44.13
C LYS A 36 -27.41 -39.13 -43.81
N SER A 37 -26.47 -39.36 -44.73
CA SER A 37 -25.07 -38.95 -44.57
C SER A 37 -24.91 -37.43 -44.52
N ALA A 38 -25.59 -36.71 -45.42
CA ALA A 38 -25.59 -35.24 -45.44
C ALA A 38 -26.27 -34.65 -44.20
N LEU A 39 -27.41 -35.20 -43.80
CA LEU A 39 -28.09 -34.84 -42.55
C LEU A 39 -27.19 -35.07 -41.33
N ASN A 40 -26.50 -36.21 -41.25
CA ASN A 40 -25.54 -36.51 -40.18
C ASN A 40 -24.29 -35.61 -40.20
N SER A 41 -23.88 -35.14 -41.36
CA SER A 41 -22.76 -34.20 -41.51
C SER A 41 -23.16 -32.77 -41.20
N ALA A 42 -24.41 -32.40 -41.51
CA ALA A 42 -25.01 -31.11 -41.19
C ALA A 42 -25.28 -30.96 -39.69
N ARG A 43 -25.60 -32.06 -38.99
CA ARG A 43 -25.77 -32.11 -37.53
C ARG A 43 -24.52 -31.61 -36.81
N ARG A 44 -24.59 -30.38 -36.30
CA ARG A 44 -23.42 -29.70 -35.74
C ARG A 44 -22.98 -30.28 -34.40
N LYS A 45 -21.88 -31.04 -34.38
CA LYS A 45 -21.16 -31.40 -33.14
C LYS A 45 -20.53 -30.18 -32.48
N LEU A 46 -20.19 -30.28 -31.20
CA LEU A 46 -19.29 -29.32 -30.56
C LEU A 46 -17.95 -29.29 -31.32
N ARG A 47 -17.43 -28.09 -31.54
CA ARG A 47 -16.13 -27.89 -32.19
C ARG A 47 -15.01 -28.55 -31.37
N LYS A 48 -14.03 -29.15 -32.04
CA LYS A 48 -12.91 -29.87 -31.42
C LYS A 48 -11.96 -28.98 -30.61
N ASP A 49 -11.88 -27.71 -30.98
CA ASP A 49 -11.04 -26.66 -30.39
C ASP A 49 -11.81 -25.84 -29.33
N GLY A 50 -12.98 -26.31 -28.90
CA GLY A 50 -13.74 -25.67 -27.84
C GLY A 50 -13.13 -25.97 -26.48
N VAL A 51 -13.00 -24.93 -25.65
CA VAL A 51 -12.64 -25.09 -24.24
C VAL A 51 -13.87 -25.61 -23.52
N ASP A 52 -13.87 -26.88 -23.11
CA ASP A 52 -14.98 -27.54 -22.41
C ASP A 52 -14.87 -27.52 -20.88
N VAL A 53 -13.67 -27.29 -20.36
CA VAL A 53 -13.36 -27.23 -18.94
C VAL A 53 -12.44 -26.04 -18.66
N ILE A 54 -12.69 -25.37 -17.54
CA ILE A 54 -11.81 -24.35 -16.96
C ILE A 54 -11.37 -24.84 -15.59
N THR A 55 -10.14 -24.49 -15.24
CA THR A 55 -9.65 -24.60 -13.88
C THR A 55 -9.50 -23.19 -13.30
N SER A 56 -10.10 -22.97 -12.14
CA SER A 56 -9.94 -21.78 -11.32
C SER A 56 -9.18 -22.15 -10.05
N VAL A 57 -8.32 -21.25 -9.57
CA VAL A 57 -7.56 -21.45 -8.33
C VAL A 57 -7.99 -20.37 -7.33
N VAL A 58 -8.35 -20.81 -6.13
CA VAL A 58 -8.58 -19.94 -4.98
C VAL A 58 -7.40 -20.12 -4.04
N GLN A 59 -6.51 -19.15 -4.03
CA GLN A 59 -5.32 -19.13 -3.20
C GLN A 59 -5.29 -17.82 -2.40
N PRO A 60 -5.59 -17.85 -1.10
CA PRO A 60 -5.38 -16.70 -0.23
C PRO A 60 -3.88 -16.45 0.03
N SER A 61 -3.54 -15.34 0.68
CA SER A 61 -2.18 -15.13 1.18
C SER A 61 -1.85 -16.13 2.30
N ALA A 62 -0.56 -16.46 2.43
CA ALA A 62 -0.06 -17.31 3.51
C ALA A 62 -0.44 -16.73 4.88
N ASP A 63 -0.25 -15.42 5.05
CA ASP A 63 -0.53 -14.71 6.31
C ASP A 63 -1.99 -14.82 6.73
N PHE A 64 -2.93 -14.87 5.78
CA PHE A 64 -4.35 -15.01 6.08
C PHE A 64 -4.72 -16.46 6.46
N ILE A 65 -4.38 -17.43 5.60
CA ILE A 65 -4.89 -18.79 5.74
C ILE A 65 -4.23 -19.56 6.89
N ASN A 66 -2.99 -19.21 7.23
CA ASN A 66 -2.23 -19.86 8.31
C ASN A 66 -2.66 -19.40 9.71
N GLN A 67 -3.50 -18.36 9.83
CA GLN A 67 -4.12 -17.97 11.11
C GLN A 67 -5.19 -18.96 11.56
N PHE A 68 -5.71 -19.76 10.63
CA PHE A 68 -6.82 -20.67 10.84
C PHE A 68 -6.35 -22.10 11.06
N ASP A 69 -7.07 -22.85 11.89
CA ASP A 69 -6.88 -24.29 11.99
C ASP A 69 -7.36 -25.03 10.72
N ARG A 70 -7.04 -26.32 10.61
CA ARG A 70 -7.39 -27.11 9.42
C ARG A 70 -8.91 -27.11 9.13
N SER A 71 -9.75 -27.13 10.15
CA SER A 71 -11.21 -27.16 9.98
C SER A 71 -11.73 -25.83 9.44
N GLN A 72 -11.18 -24.72 9.93
CA GLN A 72 -11.49 -23.36 9.50
C GLN A 72 -10.97 -23.10 8.07
N GLN A 73 -9.78 -23.60 7.73
CA GLN A 73 -9.26 -23.55 6.36
C GLN A 73 -10.18 -24.29 5.38
N ILE A 74 -10.62 -25.50 5.73
CA ILE A 74 -11.58 -26.27 4.94
C ILE A 74 -12.90 -25.49 4.79
N LYS A 75 -13.41 -24.90 5.89
CA LYS A 75 -14.61 -24.07 5.86
C LYS A 75 -14.46 -22.87 4.90
N PHE A 76 -13.33 -22.18 4.93
CA PHE A 76 -13.04 -21.07 4.02
C PHE A 76 -13.16 -21.51 2.56
N PHE A 77 -12.53 -22.62 2.18
CA PHE A 77 -12.61 -23.13 0.81
C PHE A 77 -14.02 -23.60 0.44
N HIS A 78 -14.77 -24.19 1.37
CA HIS A 78 -16.18 -24.51 1.16
C HIS A 78 -17.03 -23.27 0.90
N ASP A 79 -16.86 -22.21 1.70
CA ASP A 79 -17.58 -20.95 1.48
C ASP A 79 -17.21 -20.31 0.14
N CYS A 80 -15.94 -20.34 -0.26
CA CYS A 80 -15.51 -19.90 -1.59
C CYS A 80 -16.17 -20.74 -2.70
N LEU A 81 -16.24 -22.06 -2.52
CA LEU A 81 -16.88 -22.97 -3.47
C LEU A 81 -18.39 -22.69 -3.59
N ASP A 82 -19.05 -22.40 -2.48
CA ASP A 82 -20.47 -22.01 -2.45
C ASP A 82 -20.71 -20.72 -3.23
N VAL A 83 -19.87 -19.70 -3.01
CA VAL A 83 -19.90 -18.45 -3.79
C VAL A 83 -19.79 -18.75 -5.28
N MET A 84 -18.83 -19.58 -5.69
CA MET A 84 -18.67 -19.96 -7.10
C MET A 84 -19.88 -20.72 -7.64
N ASN A 85 -20.44 -21.64 -6.85
CA ASN A 85 -21.61 -22.45 -7.23
C ASN A 85 -22.90 -21.63 -7.33
N SER A 86 -22.98 -20.50 -6.62
CA SER A 86 -24.12 -19.57 -6.68
C SER A 86 -24.14 -18.76 -7.97
N ASP A 87 -22.97 -18.43 -8.54
CA ASP A 87 -22.83 -17.72 -9.82
C ASP A 87 -22.28 -18.64 -10.93
N ARG A 88 -23.12 -19.58 -11.36
CA ARG A 88 -22.76 -20.52 -12.45
C ARG A 88 -22.61 -19.85 -13.81
N GLU A 89 -23.10 -18.62 -13.98
CA GLU A 89 -22.91 -17.87 -15.22
C GLU A 89 -21.46 -17.43 -15.37
N THR A 90 -20.83 -17.02 -14.26
CA THR A 90 -19.42 -16.64 -14.21
C THR A 90 -18.49 -17.84 -14.08
N TYR A 91 -18.77 -18.75 -13.13
CA TYR A 91 -17.85 -19.84 -12.77
C TYR A 91 -18.16 -21.18 -13.42
N GLY A 92 -19.28 -21.29 -14.13
CA GLY A 92 -19.70 -22.53 -14.77
C GLY A 92 -20.21 -23.55 -13.77
N ARG A 93 -20.51 -24.76 -14.27
CA ARG A 93 -20.93 -25.87 -13.41
C ARG A 93 -19.71 -26.60 -12.89
N THR A 94 -19.48 -26.56 -11.59
CA THR A 94 -18.41 -27.31 -10.92
C THR A 94 -18.50 -28.81 -11.21
N LEU A 95 -17.38 -29.39 -11.64
CA LEU A 95 -17.18 -30.82 -11.86
C LEU A 95 -16.39 -31.47 -10.72
N ALA A 96 -15.42 -30.73 -10.18
CA ALA A 96 -14.59 -31.15 -9.06
C ALA A 96 -14.02 -29.90 -8.36
N ALA A 97 -13.76 -30.02 -7.06
CA ALA A 97 -12.99 -29.06 -6.27
C ALA A 97 -12.04 -29.86 -5.39
N VAL A 98 -10.76 -29.50 -5.40
CA VAL A 98 -9.70 -30.19 -4.65
C VAL A 98 -8.94 -29.14 -3.85
N VAL A 99 -8.70 -29.41 -2.58
CA VAL A 99 -7.88 -28.55 -1.72
C VAL A 99 -6.53 -29.21 -1.52
N HIS A 100 -5.47 -28.50 -1.90
CA HIS A 100 -4.09 -28.91 -1.73
C HIS A 100 -3.57 -28.34 -0.41
N PHE A 101 -3.08 -29.22 0.48
CA PHE A 101 -2.49 -28.87 1.78
C PHE A 101 -1.01 -29.28 1.87
N ASP A 102 -0.51 -29.95 0.84
CA ASP A 102 0.83 -30.50 0.69
C ASP A 102 1.83 -29.51 0.08
N GLU A 103 1.36 -28.32 -0.30
CA GLU A 103 2.18 -27.23 -0.83
C GLU A 103 2.41 -26.12 0.21
N ASN A 104 3.25 -25.13 -0.14
CA ASN A 104 3.63 -24.02 0.76
C ASN A 104 2.42 -23.22 1.29
N ILE A 105 1.38 -23.05 0.47
CA ILE A 105 0.18 -22.30 0.82
C ILE A 105 -1.03 -23.15 0.44
N PRO A 106 -1.92 -23.50 1.41
CA PRO A 106 -3.14 -24.19 1.09
C PRO A 106 -3.95 -23.44 0.04
N HIS A 107 -4.40 -24.14 -1.00
CA HIS A 107 -5.21 -23.55 -2.07
C HIS A 107 -6.20 -24.56 -2.63
N MET A 108 -7.29 -24.04 -3.21
CA MET A 108 -8.33 -24.86 -3.82
C MET A 108 -8.30 -24.72 -5.33
N GLN A 109 -8.23 -25.86 -6.03
CA GLN A 109 -8.42 -25.97 -7.46
C GLN A 109 -9.86 -26.39 -7.76
N VAL A 110 -10.61 -25.52 -8.45
CA VAL A 110 -11.99 -25.75 -8.87
C VAL A 110 -12.03 -25.97 -10.38
N ILE A 111 -12.59 -27.09 -10.79
CA ILE A 111 -12.68 -27.51 -12.19
C ILE A 111 -14.13 -27.42 -12.62
N SER A 112 -14.42 -26.56 -13.57
CA SER A 112 -15.78 -26.23 -14.01
C SER A 112 -16.01 -26.53 -15.49
N SER A 113 -17.19 -27.05 -15.80
CA SER A 113 -17.68 -27.23 -17.16
C SER A 113 -18.07 -25.88 -17.74
N THR A 114 -17.58 -25.59 -18.94
CA THR A 114 -18.00 -24.43 -19.74
C THR A 114 -19.17 -24.76 -20.66
N ILE A 115 -19.53 -26.04 -20.78
CA ILE A 115 -20.61 -26.45 -21.68
C ILE A 115 -21.96 -26.21 -21.00
N SER A 116 -22.82 -25.45 -21.67
CA SER A 116 -24.21 -25.28 -21.25
C SER A 116 -25.04 -26.50 -21.63
N LEU A 117 -25.74 -27.09 -20.67
CA LEU A 117 -26.73 -28.13 -20.97
C LEU A 117 -28.06 -27.56 -21.51
N GLN A 118 -28.26 -26.24 -21.38
CA GLN A 118 -29.46 -25.54 -21.87
C GLN A 118 -29.26 -25.09 -23.31
N THR A 119 -28.22 -24.30 -23.58
CA THR A 119 -27.97 -23.78 -24.94
C THR A 119 -27.23 -24.78 -25.83
N LEU A 120 -26.66 -25.84 -25.22
CA LEU A 120 -25.84 -26.87 -25.89
C LEU A 120 -24.58 -26.29 -26.54
N ASN A 121 -24.08 -25.15 -26.06
CA ASN A 121 -22.92 -24.45 -26.59
C ASN A 121 -21.84 -24.25 -25.51
N PHE A 122 -20.63 -23.89 -25.94
CA PHE A 122 -19.57 -23.40 -25.06
C PHE A 122 -19.93 -22.02 -24.50
N MET A 123 -19.86 -21.87 -23.18
CA MET A 123 -20.08 -20.61 -22.47
C MET A 123 -18.77 -19.87 -22.15
N THR A 124 -17.60 -20.42 -22.48
CA THR A 124 -16.28 -19.89 -22.12
C THR A 124 -16.14 -18.39 -22.40
N LYS A 125 -16.54 -17.94 -23.60
CA LYS A 125 -16.47 -16.51 -23.98
C LYS A 125 -17.41 -15.65 -23.13
N LYS A 126 -18.58 -16.17 -22.75
CA LYS A 126 -19.55 -15.47 -21.90
C LYS A 126 -19.09 -15.41 -20.44
N MET A 127 -18.51 -16.51 -19.95
CA MET A 127 -18.00 -16.65 -18.59
C MET A 127 -16.89 -15.62 -18.30
N PHE A 128 -15.88 -15.50 -19.17
CA PHE A 128 -14.78 -14.55 -18.97
C PHE A 128 -15.04 -13.17 -19.57
N GLY A 129 -15.72 -13.09 -20.71
CA GLY A 129 -15.94 -11.82 -21.41
C GLY A 129 -14.62 -11.13 -21.79
N ASN A 130 -14.47 -9.89 -21.35
CA ASN A 130 -13.28 -9.06 -21.56
C ASN A 130 -12.58 -8.75 -20.23
N LYS A 131 -11.43 -8.05 -20.29
CA LYS A 131 -10.66 -7.65 -19.09
C LYS A 131 -11.50 -6.89 -18.06
N THR A 132 -12.44 -6.06 -18.51
CA THR A 132 -13.36 -5.30 -17.63
C THR A 132 -14.31 -6.23 -16.87
N LYS A 133 -14.93 -7.20 -17.56
CA LYS A 133 -15.79 -8.19 -16.90
C LYS A 133 -15.00 -8.99 -15.88
N MET A 134 -13.82 -9.50 -16.25
CA MET A 134 -12.96 -10.24 -15.31
C MET A 134 -12.61 -9.42 -14.07
N SER A 135 -12.26 -8.13 -14.24
CA SER A 135 -11.95 -7.26 -13.10
C SER A 135 -13.15 -7.06 -12.18
N ARG A 136 -14.35 -6.88 -12.75
CA ARG A 136 -15.60 -6.75 -12.00
C ARG A 136 -15.96 -8.03 -11.26
N ASP A 137 -15.81 -9.18 -11.90
CA ASP A 137 -16.14 -10.47 -11.30
C ASP A 137 -15.19 -10.81 -10.14
N GLN A 138 -13.91 -10.41 -10.23
CA GLN A 138 -12.98 -10.50 -9.10
C GLN A 138 -13.44 -9.65 -7.91
N THR A 139 -13.98 -8.46 -8.13
CA THR A 139 -14.55 -7.62 -7.06
C THR A 139 -15.78 -8.29 -6.44
N LYS A 140 -16.73 -8.75 -7.26
CA LYS A 140 -17.94 -9.45 -6.79
C LYS A 140 -17.62 -10.72 -6.00
N PHE A 141 -16.60 -11.47 -6.43
CA PHE A 141 -16.16 -12.66 -5.72
C PHE A 141 -15.71 -12.33 -4.30
N VAL A 142 -14.85 -11.32 -4.17
CA VAL A 142 -14.33 -10.88 -2.87
C VAL A 142 -15.45 -10.36 -1.99
N GLU A 143 -16.36 -9.52 -2.51
CA GLU A 143 -17.54 -9.04 -1.77
C GLU A 143 -18.41 -10.20 -1.27
N ALA A 144 -18.63 -11.23 -2.08
CA ALA A 144 -19.42 -12.39 -1.69
C ALA A 144 -18.71 -13.25 -0.62
N VAL A 145 -17.37 -13.36 -0.68
CA VAL A 145 -16.58 -14.03 0.35
C VAL A 145 -16.54 -13.22 1.65
N GLN A 146 -16.48 -11.88 1.57
CA GLN A 146 -16.64 -10.99 2.72
C GLN A 146 -18.02 -11.13 3.36
N ALA A 147 -19.07 -11.26 2.56
CA ALA A 147 -20.44 -11.49 3.06
C ALA A 147 -20.60 -12.83 3.81
N LYS A 148 -19.70 -13.80 3.57
CA LYS A 148 -19.60 -15.04 4.36
C LYS A 148 -18.87 -14.86 5.71
N GLY A 149 -18.35 -13.66 5.99
CA GLY A 149 -17.67 -13.29 7.23
C GLY A 149 -16.15 -13.35 7.18
N TRP A 150 -15.55 -13.56 6.00
CA TRP A 150 -14.10 -13.65 5.86
C TRP A 150 -13.45 -12.29 5.61
N GLN A 151 -12.39 -11.98 6.36
CA GLN A 151 -11.66 -10.72 6.25
C GLN A 151 -10.64 -10.77 5.10
N VAL A 152 -11.16 -10.78 3.88
CA VAL A 152 -10.35 -10.76 2.66
C VAL A 152 -10.48 -9.43 1.95
N GLU A 153 -9.45 -9.02 1.22
CA GLU A 153 -9.47 -7.77 0.43
C GLU A 153 -9.30 -8.05 -1.05
N ARG A 154 -9.80 -7.12 -1.86
CA ARG A 154 -9.68 -7.18 -3.30
C ARG A 154 -8.26 -6.81 -3.68
N GLY A 155 -7.55 -7.74 -4.34
CA GLY A 155 -6.23 -7.45 -4.88
C GLY A 155 -6.25 -6.25 -5.85
N LEU A 156 -5.07 -5.69 -6.12
CA LEU A 156 -4.94 -4.40 -6.80
C LEU A 156 -5.67 -4.34 -8.17
N GLN A 157 -6.60 -3.40 -8.29
CA GLN A 157 -7.43 -3.20 -9.48
C GLN A 157 -6.67 -2.39 -10.53
N ARG A 158 -6.34 -3.04 -11.66
CA ARG A 158 -5.54 -2.44 -12.74
C ARG A 158 -6.37 -1.92 -13.91
N VAL A 159 -7.57 -2.50 -14.09
CA VAL A 159 -8.45 -2.20 -15.23
C VAL A 159 -9.41 -1.08 -14.85
N ASN A 160 -9.48 -0.05 -15.70
CA ASN A 160 -10.34 1.12 -15.53
C ASN A 160 -10.20 1.80 -14.15
N ASN A 161 -8.97 1.82 -13.61
CA ASN A 161 -8.66 2.48 -12.35
C ASN A 161 -7.70 3.65 -12.63
N PRO A 162 -8.20 4.89 -12.64
CA PRO A 162 -7.36 6.08 -12.85
C PRO A 162 -6.22 6.18 -11.83
N ASP A 163 -6.47 5.87 -10.56
CA ASP A 163 -5.47 5.94 -9.50
C ASP A 163 -4.31 4.99 -9.78
N TYR A 164 -4.60 3.78 -10.26
CA TYR A 164 -3.55 2.84 -10.66
C TYR A 164 -2.76 3.32 -11.90
N GLN A 165 -3.42 3.96 -12.87
CA GLN A 165 -2.71 4.51 -14.03
C GLN A 165 -1.80 5.67 -13.64
N ASN A 166 -2.26 6.54 -12.74
CA ASN A 166 -1.47 7.63 -12.18
C ASN A 166 -0.27 7.09 -11.41
N PHE A 167 -0.50 6.16 -10.47
CA PHE A 167 0.54 5.42 -9.75
C PHE A 167 1.58 4.84 -10.71
N LYS A 168 1.12 4.11 -11.74
CA LYS A 168 2.00 3.47 -12.70
C LYS A 168 2.85 4.51 -13.43
N THR A 169 2.24 5.60 -13.89
CA THR A 169 2.93 6.69 -14.59
C THR A 169 3.98 7.35 -13.69
N GLU A 170 3.64 7.64 -12.43
CA GLU A 170 4.56 8.22 -11.45
C GLU A 170 5.73 7.29 -11.11
N ALA A 171 5.46 6.00 -10.97
CA ALA A 171 6.50 5.00 -10.74
C ALA A 171 7.44 4.86 -11.95
N GLU A 172 6.89 4.87 -13.17
CA GLU A 172 7.70 4.86 -14.40
C GLU A 172 8.55 6.14 -14.56
N LEU A 173 8.03 7.31 -14.15
CA LEU A 173 8.80 8.56 -14.08
C LEU A 173 9.95 8.50 -13.07
N LYS A 174 9.81 7.68 -12.01
CA LYS A 174 10.88 7.38 -11.04
C LYS A 174 11.79 6.23 -11.49
N GLU A 175 11.71 5.83 -12.76
CA GLU A 175 12.46 4.72 -13.37
C GLU A 175 12.22 3.35 -12.72
N LEU A 176 11.10 3.17 -12.02
CA LEU A 176 10.73 1.89 -11.42
C LEU A 176 10.03 1.00 -12.45
N GLN A 177 10.47 -0.27 -12.52
CA GLN A 177 9.81 -1.26 -13.38
C GLN A 177 8.52 -1.78 -12.74
N VAL A 178 7.38 -1.28 -13.21
CA VAL A 178 6.05 -1.69 -12.74
C VAL A 178 5.54 -2.87 -13.56
N ASN A 179 5.44 -4.04 -12.92
CA ASN A 179 4.83 -5.24 -13.46
C ASN A 179 3.92 -5.91 -12.41
N ARG A 180 3.24 -7.00 -12.76
CA ARG A 180 2.25 -7.66 -11.88
C ARG A 180 2.81 -8.23 -10.57
N PHE A 181 4.12 -8.39 -10.48
CA PHE A 181 4.82 -8.93 -9.31
C PHE A 181 5.49 -7.83 -8.47
N THR A 182 5.74 -6.67 -9.07
CA THR A 182 6.39 -5.53 -8.41
C THR A 182 5.40 -4.45 -8.00
N ASP A 183 4.27 -4.31 -8.70
CA ASP A 183 3.29 -3.25 -8.46
C ASP A 183 2.77 -3.24 -7.01
N GLU A 184 2.43 -4.40 -6.45
CA GLU A 184 2.00 -4.49 -5.05
C GLU A 184 3.09 -4.05 -4.08
N LYS A 185 4.34 -4.46 -4.30
CA LYS A 185 5.49 -4.05 -3.46
C LYS A 185 5.74 -2.55 -3.54
N ILE A 186 5.71 -2.00 -4.75
CA ILE A 186 5.91 -0.55 -4.99
C ILE A 186 4.75 0.23 -4.35
N PHE A 187 3.52 -0.23 -4.51
CA PHE A 187 2.34 0.40 -3.94
C PHE A 187 2.40 0.44 -2.41
N GLN A 188 2.79 -0.67 -1.76
CA GLN A 188 2.99 -0.69 -0.30
C GLN A 188 4.13 0.23 0.13
N ALA A 189 5.26 0.23 -0.59
CA ALA A 189 6.38 1.12 -0.29
C ALA A 189 5.97 2.61 -0.41
N GLU A 190 5.21 2.98 -1.44
CA GLU A 190 4.72 4.34 -1.62
C GLU A 190 3.74 4.77 -0.53
N LYS A 191 2.87 3.85 -0.08
CA LYS A 191 2.00 4.08 1.07
C LYS A 191 2.79 4.40 2.34
N VAL A 192 3.86 3.64 2.60
CA VAL A 192 4.76 3.88 3.76
C VAL A 192 5.48 5.23 3.63
N ILE A 193 6.00 5.54 2.44
CA ILE A 193 6.68 6.84 2.18
C ILE A 193 5.72 8.00 2.42
N ASN A 194 4.49 7.90 1.94
CA ASN A 194 3.48 8.95 2.10
C ASN A 194 3.08 9.13 3.57
N GLN A 195 2.95 8.04 4.33
CA GLN A 195 2.73 8.12 5.78
C GLN A 195 3.89 8.81 6.50
N ALA A 196 5.14 8.42 6.18
CA ALA A 196 6.33 9.04 6.76
C ALA A 196 6.42 10.55 6.42
N ARG A 197 6.06 10.95 5.19
CA ARG A 197 5.99 12.36 4.80
C ARG A 197 4.94 13.14 5.59
N LEU A 198 3.74 12.57 5.79
CA LEU A 198 2.69 13.20 6.59
C LEU A 198 3.11 13.38 8.06
N GLU A 199 3.80 12.39 8.63
CA GLU A 199 4.36 12.48 9.98
C GLU A 199 5.45 13.55 10.08
N GLN A 200 6.34 13.61 9.08
CA GLN A 200 7.37 14.63 8.98
C GLN A 200 6.76 16.04 8.90
N GLU A 201 5.72 16.24 8.10
CA GLU A 201 5.02 17.53 8.00
C GLU A 201 4.37 17.95 9.33
N LYS A 202 3.73 17.01 10.03
CA LYS A 202 3.17 17.26 11.37
C LYS A 202 4.25 17.64 12.37
N SER A 203 5.37 16.91 12.36
CA SER A 203 6.52 17.19 13.20
C SER A 203 7.10 18.59 12.90
N LEU A 204 7.21 18.96 11.63
CA LEU A 204 7.70 20.27 11.21
C LEU A 204 6.77 21.41 11.67
N LYS A 205 5.45 21.21 11.62
CA LYS A 205 4.47 22.17 12.15
C LYS A 205 4.63 22.34 13.66
N PHE A 206 4.71 21.23 14.40
CA PHE A 206 4.93 21.25 15.85
C PHE A 206 6.25 21.92 16.25
N PHE A 207 7.32 21.68 15.47
CA PHE A 207 8.60 22.32 15.67
C PHE A 207 8.53 23.85 15.49
N LYS A 208 7.84 24.33 14.44
CA LYS A 208 7.62 25.77 14.23
C LYS A 208 6.82 26.41 15.36
N GLU A 209 5.76 25.75 15.82
CA GLU A 209 4.99 26.23 16.98
C GLU A 209 5.84 26.30 18.26
N SER A 210 6.69 25.30 18.47
CA SER A 210 7.60 25.26 19.62
C SER A 210 8.64 26.37 19.55
N GLN A 211 9.21 26.65 18.37
CA GLN A 211 10.11 27.79 18.17
C GLN A 211 9.42 29.13 18.51
N ASN A 212 8.19 29.32 18.05
CA ASN A 212 7.44 30.54 18.34
C ASN A 212 7.19 30.73 19.84
N LYS A 213 6.85 29.65 20.57
CA LYS A 213 6.70 29.69 22.03
C LYS A 213 8.02 29.99 22.73
N LEU A 214 9.13 29.43 22.24
CA LEU A 214 10.45 29.67 22.80
C LEU A 214 10.86 31.14 22.64
N ALA A 215 10.60 31.74 21.48
CA ALA A 215 10.82 33.17 21.25
C ALA A 215 9.97 34.08 22.17
N ASP A 216 8.71 33.72 22.44
CA ASP A 216 7.87 34.44 23.40
C ASP A 216 8.39 34.33 24.84
N LEU A 217 8.87 33.15 25.24
CA LEU A 217 9.50 32.94 26.55
C LEU A 217 10.81 33.72 26.69
N GLU A 218 11.65 33.76 25.66
CA GLU A 218 12.88 34.57 25.64
C GLU A 218 12.57 36.07 25.79
N SER A 219 11.56 36.58 25.09
CA SER A 219 11.08 37.96 25.23
C SER A 219 10.64 38.26 26.67
N LYS A 220 9.84 37.36 27.27
CA LYS A 220 9.42 37.49 28.67
C LYS A 220 10.61 37.47 29.62
N HIS A 221 11.57 36.59 29.41
CA HIS A 221 12.79 36.50 30.23
C HIS A 221 13.56 37.83 30.19
N GLN A 222 13.78 38.41 29.01
CA GLN A 222 14.43 39.72 28.88
C GLN A 222 13.68 40.85 29.60
N GLN A 223 12.33 40.81 29.61
CA GLN A 223 11.54 41.78 30.36
C GLN A 223 11.69 41.60 31.88
N PHE A 224 11.73 40.36 32.35
CA PHE A 224 12.00 40.05 33.75
C PHE A 224 13.39 40.52 34.17
N ASP A 225 14.43 40.26 33.36
CA ASP A 225 15.80 40.72 33.64
C ASP A 225 15.87 42.25 33.78
N LYS A 226 15.19 42.98 32.88
CA LYS A 226 15.09 44.45 32.99
C LYS A 226 14.40 44.89 34.28
N LYS A 227 13.36 44.19 34.72
CA LYS A 227 12.69 44.49 36.01
C LYS A 227 13.62 44.20 37.18
N VAL A 228 14.29 43.05 37.19
CA VAL A 228 15.26 42.67 38.22
C VAL A 228 16.37 43.70 38.31
N SER A 229 16.94 44.16 37.18
CA SER A 229 17.94 45.22 37.15
C SER A 229 17.42 46.50 37.81
N LYS A 230 16.24 46.99 37.41
CA LYS A 230 15.65 48.21 37.99
C LYS A 230 15.40 48.09 39.49
N THR A 231 14.87 46.96 39.94
CA THR A 231 14.62 46.72 41.36
C THR A 231 15.94 46.64 42.13
N LYS A 232 16.98 46.04 41.56
CA LYS A 232 18.32 46.00 42.13
C LYS A 232 18.92 47.40 42.25
N ASP A 233 18.80 48.23 41.20
CA ASP A 233 19.25 49.62 41.22
C ASP A 233 18.54 50.44 42.31
N LEU A 234 17.23 50.20 42.52
CA LEU A 234 16.46 50.86 43.57
C LEU A 234 16.88 50.41 44.98
N ILE A 235 17.08 49.11 45.19
CA ILE A 235 17.58 48.56 46.47
C ILE A 235 18.95 49.16 46.77
N ASP A 236 19.82 49.23 45.77
CA ASP A 236 21.14 49.82 45.85
C ASP A 236 21.08 51.32 46.21
N HIS A 237 20.09 52.04 45.69
CA HIS A 237 19.88 53.46 46.03
C HIS A 237 19.38 53.64 47.46
N ILE A 238 18.39 52.87 47.88
CA ILE A 238 17.86 52.90 49.26
C ILE A 238 18.96 52.50 50.27
N SER A 239 19.78 51.51 49.93
CA SER A 239 20.93 51.11 50.76
C SER A 239 21.97 52.22 50.88
N ASP A 240 22.25 52.96 49.79
CA ASP A 240 23.13 54.14 49.81
C ASP A 240 22.57 55.24 50.74
N GLU A 241 21.25 55.46 50.74
CA GLU A 241 20.58 56.46 51.58
C GLU A 241 20.61 56.10 53.07
N ILE A 242 20.38 54.82 53.41
CA ILE A 242 20.35 54.35 54.80
C ILE A 242 21.76 54.27 55.41
N ASN A 243 22.76 53.87 54.61
CA ASN A 243 24.15 53.77 55.04
C ASN A 243 25.09 54.28 53.94
N PRO A 244 25.68 55.48 54.07
CA PRO A 244 26.58 56.05 53.06
C PRO A 244 27.85 55.23 52.79
N GLN A 245 28.27 54.38 53.75
CA GLN A 245 29.42 53.48 53.56
C GLN A 245 29.09 52.25 52.71
N SER A 246 27.81 51.90 52.56
CA SER A 246 27.37 50.73 51.79
C SER A 246 27.75 50.82 50.30
N LYS A 247 27.87 52.05 49.77
CA LYS A 247 28.33 52.32 48.39
C LYS A 247 29.80 51.93 48.18
N ILE A 248 30.62 52.21 49.19
CA ILE A 248 32.06 51.92 49.17
C ILE A 248 32.25 50.41 49.30
N GLU A 249 31.52 49.76 50.20
CA GLU A 249 31.51 48.30 50.36
C GLU A 249 31.01 47.56 49.12
N ARG A 250 29.95 48.03 48.44
CA ARG A 250 29.49 47.44 47.17
C ARG A 250 30.54 47.55 46.07
N LYS A 251 31.21 48.70 45.92
CA LYS A 251 32.29 48.86 44.94
C LYS A 251 33.51 47.99 45.25
N LEU A 252 33.88 47.85 46.53
CA LEU A 252 34.93 46.94 46.98
C LEU A 252 34.56 45.48 46.69
N ASN A 253 33.35 45.05 47.07
CA ASN A 253 32.87 43.69 46.81
C ASN A 253 32.72 43.39 45.31
N LEU A 254 32.33 44.36 44.48
CA LEU A 254 32.28 44.18 43.03
C LEU A 254 33.68 43.99 42.45
N ALA A 255 34.67 44.78 42.91
CA ALA A 255 36.06 44.66 42.48
C ALA A 255 36.72 43.35 42.96
N VAL A 256 36.40 42.90 44.18
CA VAL A 256 36.86 41.62 44.73
C VAL A 256 36.19 40.44 44.01
N ASN A 257 34.90 40.52 43.70
CA ASN A 257 34.21 39.47 42.93
C ASN A 257 34.65 39.43 41.46
N PHE A 258 35.02 40.57 40.87
CA PHE A 258 35.57 40.62 39.53
C PHE A 258 37.01 40.05 39.49
N SER A 259 37.82 40.30 40.53
CA SER A 259 39.16 39.70 40.64
C SER A 259 39.11 38.21 41.00
N SER A 260 38.11 37.76 41.77
CA SER A 260 37.93 36.34 42.13
C SER A 260 37.23 35.51 41.04
N ASN A 261 36.32 36.08 40.24
CA ASN A 261 35.77 35.39 39.06
C ASN A 261 36.76 35.31 37.89
N HIS A 262 37.81 36.13 37.87
CA HIS A 262 38.99 35.90 37.03
C HIS A 262 39.94 34.82 37.57
N LEU A 263 39.66 34.26 38.75
CA LEU A 263 40.39 33.12 39.31
C LEU A 263 39.65 31.78 39.14
N TYR A 264 38.42 31.76 38.62
CA TYR A 264 37.69 30.51 38.33
C TYR A 264 36.76 30.61 37.11
N ASN A 265 37.32 30.45 35.91
CA ASN A 265 36.62 29.75 34.81
C ASN A 265 37.63 29.24 33.76
N PRO A 266 38.01 27.94 33.75
CA PRO A 266 39.04 27.43 32.86
C PRO A 266 38.59 27.13 31.40
N PHE A 267 37.36 27.47 30.98
CA PHE A 267 36.85 27.02 29.66
C PHE A 267 36.25 28.07 28.72
N GLU A 268 36.27 29.38 29.04
CA GLU A 268 35.73 30.42 28.14
C GLU A 268 36.75 31.50 27.72
N ILE A 269 38.04 31.17 27.68
CA ILE A 269 39.02 31.95 26.91
C ILE A 269 39.14 31.31 25.52
N SER A 270 38.01 31.27 24.80
CA SER A 270 37.96 30.78 23.43
C SER A 270 38.03 31.98 22.48
N ILE A 271 39.18 32.09 21.81
CA ILE A 271 39.35 32.74 20.50
C ILE A 271 39.38 34.28 20.49
N GLU A 272 38.54 35.00 21.23
CA GLU A 272 38.47 36.47 21.09
C GLU A 272 39.67 37.21 21.72
N VAL A 273 40.15 36.74 22.87
CA VAL A 273 41.36 37.25 23.55
C VAL A 273 42.63 36.87 22.76
N PHE A 274 42.64 35.70 22.13
CA PHE A 274 43.74 35.26 21.26
C PHE A 274 43.86 36.14 20.00
N PHE A 275 42.75 36.51 19.36
CA PHE A 275 42.77 37.43 18.21
C PHE A 275 43.08 38.88 18.57
N LYS A 276 42.67 39.37 19.75
CA LYS A 276 43.05 40.71 20.25
C LYS A 276 44.54 40.78 20.61
N SER A 277 45.09 39.71 21.18
CA SER A 277 46.53 39.57 21.45
C SER A 277 47.37 39.54 20.16
N LEU A 278 46.97 38.75 19.16
CA LEU A 278 47.64 38.69 17.86
C LEU A 278 47.62 40.02 17.09
N LYS A 279 46.53 40.80 17.18
CA LYS A 279 46.46 42.16 16.60
C LYS A 279 47.37 43.15 17.33
N SER A 280 47.49 43.03 18.65
CA SER A 280 48.39 43.87 19.47
C SER A 280 49.86 43.58 19.16
N VAL A 281 50.23 42.30 19.05
CA VAL A 281 51.60 41.84 18.73
C VAL A 281 52.02 42.22 17.31
N LYS A 282 51.11 42.17 16.32
CA LYS A 282 51.39 42.67 14.96
C LYS A 282 51.57 44.19 14.91
N LYS A 283 50.96 44.94 15.82
CA LYS A 283 51.07 46.40 15.90
C LYS A 283 52.38 46.81 16.58
N SER A 284 52.82 46.11 17.61
CA SER A 284 54.12 46.35 18.28
C SER A 284 55.33 45.93 17.43
N LEU A 285 55.23 44.87 16.62
CA LEU A 285 56.29 44.48 15.69
C LEU A 285 56.48 45.42 14.48
N LYS A 286 55.48 46.25 14.17
CA LYS A 286 55.61 47.32 13.15
C LYS A 286 56.15 48.64 13.70
N ILE A 287 56.21 48.80 15.02
CA ILE A 287 56.68 50.04 15.68
C ILE A 287 58.15 49.89 16.15
N GLY A 288 58.68 48.67 16.20
CA GLY A 288 60.08 48.36 16.56
C GLY A 288 61.09 48.32 15.40
N LYS A 289 60.72 48.74 14.19
CA LYS A 289 61.67 49.03 13.10
C LYS A 289 61.37 50.46 12.63
N MET A 290 62.33 51.37 12.81
CA MET A 290 62.29 52.82 12.54
C MET A 290 61.88 53.70 13.74
N ASN A 291 62.59 53.56 14.85
CA ASN A 291 63.69 54.47 15.18
C ASN A 291 64.97 53.65 15.39
#